data_AF-A0A922Z1R4-F1
#
_entry.id   AF-A0A922Z1R4-F1
#
_cell.length_a   1.000
_cell.length_b   1.000
_cell.length_c   1.000
_cell.angle_alpha   90.00
_cell.angle_beta   90.00
_cell.angle_gamma   90.00
#
_symmetry.space_group_name_H-M   'P 1'
#
loop_
_entity.id
_entity.type
_entity.pdbx_description
1 polymer ?
#
loop_
_entity_poly.entity_id
_entity_poly.type
_entity_poly.pdbx_seq_one_letter_code
_entity_poly.pdbx_strand_id
1 'polypeptide(L)' 'MASASQDLVIARPEGLYCPAGDFFIDPWRPVERAVITHAHSDHARTGHAHYLSHRDSAGTLRQRLGAGINLQTLGYGEAI' A
#
# COMPACT_ATOMS: atom_id res chain seq x y z
N MET A 1 -31.22 -0.44 -12.45
CA MET A 1 -30.55 -1.74 -12.17
C MET A 1 -29.56 -1.50 -11.05
N ALA A 2 -29.74 -2.13 -9.90
CA ALA A 2 -28.74 -2.06 -8.83
C ALA A 2 -27.45 -2.71 -9.36
N SER A 3 -26.39 -1.91 -9.48
CA SER A 3 -25.05 -2.43 -9.76
C SER A 3 -24.73 -3.44 -8.67
N ALA A 4 -24.34 -4.66 -9.05
CA ALA A 4 -23.77 -5.60 -8.10
C ALA A 4 -22.57 -4.89 -7.46
N SER A 5 -22.68 -4.60 -6.16
CA SER A 5 -21.63 -3.98 -5.36
C SER A 5 -20.35 -4.76 -5.60
N GLN A 6 -19.43 -4.20 -6.39
CA GLN A 6 -18.09 -4.78 -6.48
C GLN A 6 -17.46 -4.67 -5.10
N ASP A 7 -16.92 -5.78 -4.60
CA ASP A 7 -16.27 -5.80 -3.30
C ASP A 7 -15.17 -4.73 -3.27
N LEU A 8 -15.23 -3.88 -2.24
CA LEU A 8 -14.25 -2.80 -2.05
C LEU A 8 -12.84 -3.35 -1.86
N VAL A 9 -12.74 -4.54 -1.25
CA VAL A 9 -11.50 -5.26 -0.99
C VAL A 9 -11.67 -6.71 -1.38
N ILE A 10 -10.76 -7.22 -2.20
CA ILE A 10 -10.75 -8.60 -2.71
C ILE A 10 -9.46 -9.28 -2.27
N ALA A 11 -9.55 -10.50 -1.74
CA ALA A 11 -8.36 -11.30 -1.44
C ALA A 11 -7.71 -11.83 -2.72
N ARG A 12 -6.40 -11.62 -2.87
CA ARG A 12 -5.58 -12.13 -3.97
C ARG A 12 -4.31 -12.80 -3.43
N PRO A 13 -3.59 -13.59 -4.24
CA PRO A 13 -2.35 -14.26 -3.81
C PRO A 13 -1.24 -13.31 -3.32
N GLU A 14 -1.28 -12.04 -3.71
CA GLU A 14 -0.32 -11.02 -3.31
C GLU A 14 -0.73 -10.26 -2.04
N GLY A 15 -2.03 -10.22 -1.71
CA GLY A 15 -2.55 -9.41 -0.61
C GLY A 15 -4.02 -9.03 -0.76
N LEU A 16 -4.44 -8.03 0.02
CA LEU A 16 -5.76 -7.41 -0.07
C LEU A 16 -5.75 -6.35 -1.18
N TYR A 17 -6.56 -6.54 -2.21
CA TYR A 17 -6.62 -5.65 -3.38
C TYR A 17 -7.87 -4.76 -3.35
N CYS A 18 -7.70 -3.46 -3.56
CA CYS A 18 -8.79 -2.50 -3.71
C CYS A 18 -8.96 -2.16 -5.20
N PRO A 19 -10.01 -2.65 -5.89
CA PRO A 19 -10.21 -2.38 -7.32
C PRO A 19 -10.44 -0.90 -7.63
N ALA A 20 -11.16 -0.18 -6.76
CA ALA A 20 -11.53 1.21 -6.97
C ALA A 20 -10.30 2.16 -7.00
N GLY A 21 -9.28 1.85 -6.20
CA GLY A 21 -8.01 2.58 -6.19
C GLY A 21 -6.89 1.89 -6.97
N ASP A 22 -7.13 0.65 -7.42
CA ASP A 22 -6.19 -0.27 -8.07
C ASP A 22 -4.83 -0.38 -7.33
N PHE A 23 -4.89 -0.61 -6.03
CA PHE A 23 -3.71 -0.84 -5.17
C PHE A 23 -3.92 -2.05 -4.25
N PHE A 24 -2.83 -2.53 -3.67
CA PHE A 24 -2.85 -3.53 -2.62
C PHE A 24 -2.59 -2.89 -1.25
N ILE A 25 -3.24 -3.41 -0.22
CA ILE A 25 -3.07 -3.04 1.19
C ILE A 25 -2.17 -4.09 1.83
N ASP A 26 -1.03 -3.65 2.35
CA ASP A 26 -0.02 -4.49 3.02
C ASP A 26 0.28 -5.82 2.30
N PRO A 27 0.61 -5.79 0.99
CA PRO A 27 0.86 -7.01 0.22
C PRO A 27 2.10 -7.75 0.71
N TRP A 28 2.04 -9.08 0.72
CA TRP A 28 3.18 -9.94 1.07
C TRP A 28 4.00 -10.40 -0.15
N ARG A 29 3.56 -10.07 -1.37
CA ARG A 29 4.31 -10.30 -2.63
C ARG A 29 4.51 -8.99 -3.39
N PRO A 30 5.55 -8.87 -4.25
CA PRO A 30 5.74 -7.71 -5.12
C PRO A 30 4.48 -7.36 -5.93
N VAL A 31 4.17 -6.05 -6.00
CA VAL A 31 3.01 -5.50 -6.73
C VAL A 31 3.35 -4.11 -7.27
N GLU A 32 2.50 -3.59 -8.15
CA GLU A 32 2.68 -2.26 -8.71
C GLU A 32 2.51 -1.16 -7.65
N ARG A 33 1.41 -1.17 -6.89
CA ARG A 33 1.07 -0.14 -5.90
C ARG A 33 0.74 -0.76 -4.55
N ALA A 34 1.59 -0.49 -3.56
CA ALA A 34 1.42 -0.95 -2.19
C ALA A 34 1.09 0.22 -1.26
N VAL A 35 -0.09 0.17 -0.64
CA VAL A 35 -0.44 1.00 0.51
C VAL A 35 0.03 0.27 1.76
N ILE A 36 0.97 0.88 2.47
CA ILE A 36 1.49 0.35 3.74
C ILE A 36 0.77 1.06 4.88
N THR A 37 -0.09 0.33 5.59
CA THR A 37 -0.96 0.89 6.63
C THR A 37 -0.18 1.44 7.81
N HIS A 38 0.88 0.74 8.20
CA HIS A 38 1.81 1.17 9.23
C HIS A 38 3.17 0.48 9.05
N ALA A 39 4.21 1.14 9.54
CA ALA A 39 5.58 0.66 9.38
C ALA A 39 5.92 -0.45 10.38
N HIS A 40 5.22 -1.58 10.39
CA HIS A 40 5.64 -2.85 10.99
C HIS A 40 6.21 -3.81 9.93
N SER A 41 7.09 -4.73 10.32
CA SER A 41 7.90 -5.53 9.39
C SER A 41 7.14 -6.65 8.68
N ASP A 42 6.02 -7.07 9.26
CA ASP A 42 5.04 -7.97 8.66
C ASP A 42 4.27 -7.32 7.49
N HIS A 43 4.09 -5.99 7.53
CA HIS A 43 3.44 -5.20 6.47
C HIS A 43 4.44 -4.63 5.45
N ALA A 44 5.58 -4.10 5.92
CA ALA A 44 6.59 -3.46 5.07
C ALA A 44 7.45 -4.52 4.35
N ARG A 45 6.95 -5.03 3.21
CA ARG A 45 7.70 -5.93 2.31
C ARG A 45 8.39 -5.17 1.18
N THR A 46 9.51 -5.69 0.71
CA THR A 46 10.30 -5.12 -0.38
C THR A 46 9.81 -5.61 -1.75
N GLY A 47 10.22 -4.92 -2.81
CA GLY A 47 9.98 -5.34 -4.20
C GLY A 47 8.75 -4.74 -4.87
N HIS A 48 7.92 -3.97 -4.18
CA HIS A 48 6.84 -3.20 -4.82
C HIS A 48 7.42 -2.04 -5.65
N ALA A 49 6.74 -1.68 -6.75
CA ALA A 49 7.17 -0.59 -7.62
C ALA A 49 6.91 0.80 -6.99
N HIS A 50 5.76 0.95 -6.33
CA HIS A 50 5.34 2.16 -5.63
C HIS A 50 4.83 1.85 -4.21
N TYR A 51 5.23 2.69 -3.25
CA TYR A 51 4.78 2.63 -1.87
C TYR A 51 4.03 3.90 -1.52
N LEU A 52 2.89 3.77 -0.84
CA LEU A 52 2.15 4.87 -0.26
C LEU A 52 1.97 4.63 1.24
N SER A 53 2.26 5.63 2.08
CA SER A 53 1.99 5.54 3.52
C SER A 53 1.80 6.92 4.16
N HIS A 54 1.43 6.93 5.44
CA HIS A 54 1.37 8.19 6.19
C HIS A 54 2.77 8.82 6.34
N ARG A 55 2.85 10.17 6.34
CA ARG A 55 4.11 10.92 6.49
C ARG A 55 4.98 10.46 7.66
N ASP A 56 4.38 10.16 8.80
CA ASP A 56 5.11 9.70 10.00
C ASP A 56 5.76 8.33 9.85
N SER A 57 5.31 7.51 8.88
CA SER A 57 5.91 6.21 8.59
C SER A 57 7.19 6.30 7.75
N ALA A 58 7.47 7.45 7.14
CA ALA A 58 8.53 7.58 6.13
C ALA A 58 9.92 7.16 6.63
N GLY A 59 10.29 7.62 7.82
CA GLY A 59 11.60 7.31 8.41
C GLY A 59 11.78 5.80 8.62
N THR A 60 10.82 5.16 9.30
CA THR A 60 10.86 3.72 9.58
C THR A 60 10.80 2.88 8.30
N LEU A 61 9.98 3.27 7.31
CA LEU A 61 9.91 2.56 6.03
C LEU A 61 11.23 2.64 5.25
N ARG A 62 11.85 3.82 5.16
CA ARG A 62 13.15 3.96 4.49
C ARG A 62 14.27 3.19 5.20
N GLN A 63 14.23 3.11 6.53
CA GLN A 63 15.18 2.28 7.29
C GLN A 63 15.01 0.78 7.01
N ARG A 64 13.78 0.31 6.79
CA ARG A 64 13.50 -1.13 6.61
C ARG A 64 13.56 -1.60 5.17
N LEU A 65 13.02 -0.80 4.26
CA LEU A 65 12.85 -1.16 2.85
C LEU A 65 13.97 -0.60 1.97
N GLY A 66 14.78 0.31 2.52
CA GLY A 66 15.88 0.97 1.84
C GLY A 66 15.58 2.45 1.55
N ALA A 67 16.61 3.28 1.63
CA ALA A 67 16.47 4.73 1.45
C ALA A 67 15.95 5.12 0.05
N GLY A 68 16.22 4.29 -0.96
CA GLY A 68 15.88 4.53 -2.37
C GLY A 68 14.51 4.03 -2.83
N ILE A 69 13.65 3.54 -1.94
CA ILE A 69 12.30 3.13 -2.35
C ILE A 69 11.49 4.30 -2.92
N ASN A 70 10.63 3.98 -3.88
CA ASN A 70 9.67 4.93 -4.44
C ASN A 70 8.49 5.11 -3.49
N LEU A 71 8.72 5.89 -2.43
CA LEU A 71 7.75 6.17 -1.38
C LEU A 71 7.11 7.54 -1.59
N GLN A 72 5.80 7.53 -1.87
CA GLN A 72 4.92 8.68 -1.73
C GLN A 72 4.32 8.68 -0.32
N THR A 73 4.14 9.86 0.26
CA THR A 73 3.49 10.00 1.56
C THR A 73 2.38 11.03 1.54
N LEU A 74 1.39 10.84 2.41
CA LEU A 74 0.28 11.76 2.62
C LEU A 74 0.05 11.96 4.11
N GLY A 75 -0.49 13.12 4.49
CA GLY A 75 -1.10 13.33 5.80
C GLY A 75 -2.59 13.01 5.78
N TYR A 76 -3.18 12.96 6.98
CA TYR A 76 -4.64 12.89 7.10
C TYR A 76 -5.32 14.07 6.39
N GLY A 77 -6.35 13.76 5.61
CA GLY A 77 -7.13 14.75 4.85
C GLY A 77 -6.51 15.20 3.53
N GLU A 78 -5.32 14.71 3.17
CA GLU A 78 -4.72 14.97 1.85
C GLU A 78 -5.15 13.95 0.80
N ALA A 79 -5.21 14.39 -0.45
CA ALA A 79 -5.56 13.58 -1.62
C ALA A 79 -4.46 13.66 -2.69
N ILE A 80 -4.49 12.70 -3.62
CA ILE A 80 -3.64 12.62 -4.81
C ILE A 80 -4.45 13.08 -6.02
#